data_AF-F0J9H7-F1
#
_entry.id   AF-F0J9H7-F1
#
_cell.length_a   1.000
_cell.length_b   1.000
_cell.length_c   1.000
_cell.angle_alpha   90.00
_cell.angle_beta   90.00
_cell.angle_gamma   90.00
#
_symmetry.space_group_name_H-M   'P 1'
#
loop_
_entity.id
_entity.type
_entity.pdbx_description
1 polymer ?
#
loop_
_entity_poly.entity_id
_entity_poly.type
_entity_poly.pdbx_seq_one_letter_code
_entity_poly.pdbx_strand_id
1 'polypeptide(L)'
;EDMIHDAQMDYYGIRLATCSSDRSVKVFDIRNGTQKLVADLKGHEGPVWQVAWAHPMFGTVLASCSYDRKVILWKETDGVWSKLEEFKNHDSSVNSICWAPHEFGLMLACGSSDGAVSIVSTSGDGSWESQKINNAHTIGCNAVSWAPAQTKTAAEISSEDPKALKRFVTGGCDNLVKIWKFSEAESKWVEEHKLEAHSDWVRDVAWAPSPGLEAQSTIASCSQDRRVILWTSTNLTSWNFQVLSTFDDVIWHVSWSVT
;
A
#
# COMPACT_ATOMS: atom_id res chain seq x y z
N GLU A 1 -7.73 -1.79 27.23
CA GLU A 1 -7.24 -0.89 26.16
C GLU A 1 -7.28 -1.68 24.87
N ASP A 2 -7.90 -1.15 23.83
CA ASP A 2 -7.97 -1.82 22.53
C ASP A 2 -6.65 -1.61 21.78
N MET A 3 -6.18 -2.67 21.13
CA MET A 3 -4.90 -2.69 20.43
C MET A 3 -4.91 -1.74 19.22
N ILE A 4 -3.90 -0.87 19.15
CA ILE A 4 -3.61 -0.05 17.97
C ILE A 4 -2.86 -0.94 16.97
N HIS A 5 -3.33 -0.97 15.73
CA HIS A 5 -2.77 -1.83 14.67
C HIS A 5 -1.78 -1.09 13.79
N ASP A 6 -2.07 0.18 13.48
CA ASP A 6 -1.21 0.99 12.65
C ASP A 6 -1.30 2.48 13.06
N ALA A 7 -0.22 3.20 12.78
CA ALA A 7 -0.12 4.63 12.99
C ALA A 7 0.83 5.25 11.96
N GLN A 8 0.33 6.22 11.19
CA GLN A 8 1.10 6.89 10.15
C GLN A 8 1.07 8.41 10.32
N MET A 9 2.24 9.04 10.24
CA MET A 9 2.36 10.49 10.12
C MET A 9 1.92 10.95 8.73
N ASP A 10 1.34 12.14 8.67
CA ASP A 10 1.08 12.81 7.40
C ASP A 10 2.38 13.27 6.72
N TYR A 11 2.28 13.72 5.47
CA TYR A 11 3.43 14.09 4.65
C TYR A 11 4.33 15.16 5.30
N TYR A 12 3.75 16.12 6.01
CA TYR A 12 4.48 17.21 6.66
C TYR A 12 4.88 16.90 8.11
N GLY A 13 4.50 15.73 8.64
CA GLY A 13 4.78 15.32 10.00
C GLY A 13 4.11 16.18 11.08
N ILE A 14 2.97 16.79 10.76
CA ILE A 14 2.20 17.63 11.68
C ILE A 14 0.94 16.93 12.20
N ARG A 15 0.53 15.82 11.58
CA ARG A 15 -0.59 14.99 12.00
C ARG A 15 -0.21 13.52 12.08
N LEU A 16 -0.83 12.82 12.99
CA LEU A 16 -0.71 11.37 13.17
C LEU A 16 -2.10 10.75 13.05
N ALA A 17 -2.28 9.84 12.11
CA ALA A 17 -3.45 8.97 12.07
C ALA A 17 -3.13 7.66 12.82
N THR A 18 -4.10 7.15 13.57
CA THR A 18 -4.00 5.85 14.26
C THR A 18 -5.27 5.06 14.03
N CYS A 19 -5.17 3.74 13.95
CA CYS A 19 -6.33 2.86 13.85
C CYS A 19 -6.26 1.68 14.81
N SER A 20 -7.42 1.19 15.25
CA SER A 20 -7.53 0.26 16.39
C SER A 20 -8.61 -0.80 16.20
N SER A 21 -8.54 -1.85 17.04
CA SER A 21 -9.61 -2.83 17.24
C SER A 21 -10.95 -2.23 17.65
N ASP A 22 -10.96 -1.00 18.19
CA ASP A 22 -12.17 -0.27 18.58
C ASP A 22 -12.99 0.26 17.39
N ARG A 23 -12.57 -0.05 16.15
CA ARG A 23 -13.22 0.30 14.87
C ARG A 23 -13.13 1.79 14.52
N SER A 24 -12.32 2.56 15.25
CA SER A 24 -12.12 3.98 15.02
C SER A 24 -10.79 4.25 14.30
N VAL A 25 -10.80 5.34 13.53
CA VAL A 25 -9.58 6.00 13.07
C VAL A 25 -9.51 7.35 13.75
N LYS A 26 -8.44 7.59 14.50
CA LYS A 26 -8.23 8.86 15.21
C LYS A 26 -7.13 9.64 14.54
N VAL A 27 -7.35 10.94 14.39
CA VAL A 27 -6.36 11.89 13.86
C VAL A 27 -5.95 12.84 14.95
N PHE A 28 -4.64 12.92 15.19
CA PHE A 28 -4.03 13.80 16.18
C PHE A 28 -3.21 14.87 15.48
N ASP A 29 -3.32 16.10 15.96
CA ASP A 29 -2.37 17.17 15.69
C ASP A 29 -1.20 17.03 16.66
N ILE A 30 0.02 17.03 16.13
CA ILE A 30 1.24 16.77 16.90
C ILE A 30 2.21 17.96 16.91
N ARG A 31 1.74 19.15 16.52
CA ARG A 31 2.56 20.36 16.52
C ARG A 31 3.09 20.66 17.93
N ASN A 32 4.34 21.12 18.00
CA ASN A 32 5.01 21.56 19.23
C ASN A 32 5.13 20.48 20.32
N GLY A 33 5.12 19.19 19.95
CA GLY A 33 5.28 18.08 20.89
C GLY A 33 4.05 17.78 21.76
N THR A 34 2.91 18.43 21.50
CA THR A 34 1.63 18.11 22.15
C THR A 34 0.74 17.30 21.21
N GLN A 35 0.10 16.25 21.72
CA GLN A 35 -0.86 15.45 20.94
C GLN A 35 -2.29 15.94 21.25
N LYS A 36 -2.98 16.46 20.23
CA LYS A 36 -4.38 16.89 20.35
C LYS A 36 -5.24 16.10 19.38
N LEU A 37 -6.24 15.39 19.88
CA LEU A 37 -7.24 14.73 19.04
C LEU A 37 -8.02 15.78 18.25
N VAL A 38 -7.98 15.68 16.91
CA VAL A 38 -8.70 16.58 16.00
C VAL A 38 -9.83 15.89 15.24
N ALA A 39 -9.80 14.56 15.13
CA ALA A 39 -10.90 13.78 14.56
C ALA A 39 -11.01 12.38 15.17
N ASP A 40 -12.24 11.91 15.35
CA ASP A 40 -12.60 10.53 15.70
C ASP A 40 -13.54 10.00 14.59
N LEU A 41 -12.94 9.33 13.60
CA LEU A 41 -13.59 8.90 12.37
C LEU A 41 -14.20 7.51 12.59
N LYS A 42 -15.53 7.46 12.63
CA LYS A 42 -16.31 6.23 12.82
C LYS A 42 -17.09 5.90 11.56
N GLY A 43 -16.98 4.65 11.13
CA GLY A 43 -17.64 4.17 9.93
C GLY A 43 -17.40 2.69 9.64
N HIS A 44 -16.31 2.13 10.19
CA HIS A 44 -16.04 0.71 10.11
C HIS A 44 -16.89 -0.11 11.10
N GLU A 45 -17.22 -1.32 10.69
CA GLU A 45 -17.99 -2.28 11.49
C GLU A 45 -17.10 -3.33 12.19
N GLY A 46 -15.79 -3.30 11.94
CA GLY A 46 -14.79 -4.19 12.53
C GLY A 46 -13.46 -3.49 12.79
N PRO A 47 -12.47 -4.21 13.37
CA PRO A 47 -11.12 -3.69 13.58
C PRO A 47 -10.53 -3.05 12.32
N VAL A 48 -9.85 -1.92 12.49
CA VAL A 48 -9.20 -1.20 11.38
C VAL A 48 -7.71 -1.56 11.40
N TRP A 49 -7.21 -2.09 10.29
CA TRP A 49 -5.89 -2.71 10.22
C TRP A 49 -4.78 -1.74 9.82
N GLN A 50 -5.04 -0.90 8.82
CA GLN A 50 -4.04 0.03 8.29
C GLN A 50 -4.68 1.36 7.92
N VAL A 51 -3.89 2.43 8.04
CA VAL A 51 -4.22 3.78 7.57
C VAL A 51 -3.15 4.28 6.61
N ALA A 52 -3.55 5.05 5.60
CA ALA A 52 -2.63 5.61 4.63
C ALA A 52 -3.00 7.05 4.27
N TRP A 53 -2.08 7.99 4.44
CA TRP A 53 -2.24 9.38 3.98
C TRP A 53 -1.97 9.49 2.48
N ALA A 54 -2.88 10.16 1.76
CA ALA A 54 -2.65 10.52 0.37
C ALA A 54 -1.64 11.67 0.27
N HIS A 55 -1.04 11.85 -0.91
CA HIS A 55 -0.15 12.98 -1.17
C HIS A 55 -0.92 14.32 -1.02
N PRO A 56 -0.34 15.34 -0.37
CA PRO A 56 -1.03 16.60 -0.04
C PRO A 56 -1.51 17.39 -1.27
N MET A 57 -1.01 17.09 -2.47
CA MET A 57 -1.52 17.72 -3.70
C MET A 57 -3.00 17.43 -3.98
N PHE A 58 -3.55 16.34 -3.41
CA PHE A 58 -4.96 15.98 -3.51
C PHE A 58 -5.79 16.53 -2.34
N GLY A 59 -5.16 17.35 -1.49
CA GLY A 59 -5.71 17.82 -0.22
C GLY A 59 -5.46 16.84 0.93
N THR A 60 -6.12 17.07 2.04
CA THR A 60 -6.03 16.21 3.22
C THR A 60 -6.95 15.01 3.06
N VAL A 61 -6.42 13.91 2.52
CA VAL A 61 -7.14 12.65 2.32
C VAL A 61 -6.45 11.52 3.08
N LEU A 62 -7.23 10.71 3.78
CA LEU A 62 -6.80 9.56 4.55
C LEU A 62 -7.60 8.33 4.12
N ALA A 63 -6.94 7.21 3.86
CA ALA A 63 -7.58 5.92 3.63
C ALA A 63 -7.49 5.06 4.88
N SER A 64 -8.50 4.21 5.10
CA SER A 64 -8.48 3.16 6.13
C SER A 64 -9.08 1.86 5.60
N CYS A 65 -8.51 0.73 6.00
CA CYS A 65 -9.01 -0.59 5.65
C CYS A 65 -9.28 -1.45 6.90
N SER A 66 -10.24 -2.37 6.79
CA SER A 66 -10.77 -3.06 7.96
C SER A 66 -11.17 -4.51 7.70
N TYR A 67 -11.28 -5.24 8.80
CA TYR A 67 -11.92 -6.55 8.87
C TYR A 67 -13.36 -6.58 8.34
N ASP A 68 -14.04 -5.43 8.32
CA ASP A 68 -15.40 -5.30 7.78
C ASP A 68 -15.48 -5.37 6.25
N ARG A 69 -14.36 -5.65 5.57
CA ARG A 69 -14.25 -5.83 4.12
C ARG A 69 -14.34 -4.52 3.32
N LYS A 70 -14.34 -3.39 4.01
CA LYS A 70 -14.47 -2.07 3.40
C LYS A 70 -13.14 -1.33 3.43
N VAL A 71 -12.99 -0.45 2.45
CA VAL A 71 -12.00 0.63 2.48
C VAL A 71 -12.76 1.93 2.49
N ILE A 72 -12.45 2.81 3.43
CA ILE A 72 -13.08 4.12 3.56
C ILE A 72 -12.04 5.20 3.26
N LEU A 73 -12.41 6.13 2.39
CA LEU A 73 -11.67 7.37 2.20
C LEU A 73 -12.30 8.48 3.01
N TRP A 74 -11.46 9.20 3.74
CA TRP A 74 -11.82 10.33 4.57
C TRP A 74 -11.17 11.57 4.00
N LYS A 75 -11.89 12.68 3.97
CA LYS A 75 -11.37 13.97 3.52
C LYS A 75 -11.69 15.04 4.54
N GLU A 76 -10.72 15.90 4.79
CA GLU A 76 -10.95 17.13 5.55
C GLU A 76 -11.13 18.30 4.58
N THR A 77 -12.22 19.06 4.76
CA THR A 77 -12.44 20.34 4.09
C THR A 77 -12.76 21.37 5.16
N ASP A 78 -12.02 22.49 5.19
CA ASP A 78 -12.19 23.57 6.17
C ASP A 78 -12.22 23.10 7.63
N GLY A 79 -11.37 22.12 7.97
CA GLY A 79 -11.26 21.56 9.32
C GLY A 79 -12.33 20.52 9.68
N VAL A 80 -13.27 20.23 8.76
CA VAL A 80 -14.33 19.24 8.97
C VAL A 80 -13.99 17.96 8.22
N TRP A 81 -13.94 16.85 8.96
CA TRP A 81 -13.73 15.53 8.41
C TRP A 81 -15.04 14.88 8.00
N SER A 82 -15.08 14.33 6.79
CA SER A 82 -16.20 13.53 6.29
C SER A 82 -15.71 12.33 5.48
N LYS A 83 -16.62 11.37 5.29
CA LYS A 83 -16.40 10.25 4.38
C LYS A 83 -16.45 10.77 2.95
N LEU A 84 -15.33 10.64 2.23
CA LEU A 84 -15.23 10.96 0.81
C LEU A 84 -15.86 9.85 -0.01
N GLU A 85 -15.47 8.60 0.24
CA GLU A 85 -15.97 7.42 -0.47
C GLU A 85 -15.86 6.15 0.37
N GLU A 86 -16.60 5.11 -0.02
CA GLU A 86 -16.54 3.78 0.58
C GLU A 86 -16.54 2.69 -0.50
N PHE A 87 -15.52 1.83 -0.46
CA PHE A 87 -15.36 0.71 -1.39
C PHE A 87 -15.68 -0.62 -0.71
N LYS A 88 -16.54 -1.41 -1.34
CA LYS A 88 -16.94 -2.78 -0.91
C LYS A 88 -16.58 -3.81 -1.98
N ASN A 89 -15.33 -3.76 -2.43
CA ASN A 89 -14.87 -4.58 -3.55
C ASN A 89 -14.49 -6.00 -3.13
N HIS A 90 -14.38 -6.28 -1.83
CA HIS A 90 -13.83 -7.52 -1.30
C HIS A 90 -14.85 -8.31 -0.48
N ASP A 91 -14.68 -9.63 -0.49
CA ASP A 91 -15.56 -10.57 0.18
C ASP A 91 -15.04 -10.99 1.57
N SER A 92 -13.85 -10.52 1.93
CA SER A 92 -13.16 -10.77 3.20
C SER A 92 -12.38 -9.54 3.68
N SER A 93 -11.71 -9.65 4.83
CA SER A 93 -10.95 -8.58 5.50
C SER A 93 -9.94 -7.92 4.56
N VAL A 94 -9.92 -6.59 4.50
CA VAL A 94 -8.90 -5.83 3.75
C VAL A 94 -7.75 -5.53 4.71
N ASN A 95 -6.61 -6.16 4.47
CA ASN A 95 -5.51 -6.22 5.43
C ASN A 95 -4.51 -5.07 5.25
N SER A 96 -4.33 -4.60 4.01
CA SER A 96 -3.35 -3.58 3.70
C SER A 96 -3.80 -2.64 2.60
N ILE A 97 -3.38 -1.38 2.71
CA ILE A 97 -3.62 -0.32 1.73
C ILE A 97 -2.35 0.48 1.49
N CYS A 98 -2.15 0.94 0.25
CA CYS A 98 -1.02 1.79 -0.10
C CYS A 98 -1.41 2.76 -1.21
N TRP A 99 -1.18 4.06 -1.00
CA TRP A 99 -1.36 5.07 -2.03
C TRP A 99 -0.25 4.97 -3.07
N ALA A 100 -0.64 5.08 -4.33
CA ALA A 100 0.29 5.15 -5.45
C ALA A 100 1.11 6.45 -5.40
N PRO A 101 2.29 6.48 -6.06
CA PRO A 101 2.99 7.71 -6.35
C PRO A 101 2.05 8.75 -6.96
N HIS A 102 2.18 10.00 -6.52
CA HIS A 102 1.26 11.08 -6.84
C HIS A 102 1.24 11.41 -8.34
N GLU A 103 2.30 11.07 -9.07
CA GLU A 103 2.43 11.13 -10.52
C GLU A 103 1.42 10.24 -11.25
N PHE A 104 0.87 9.23 -10.59
CA PHE A 104 -0.15 8.33 -11.15
C PHE A 104 -1.58 8.82 -10.88
N GLY A 105 -1.73 9.96 -10.21
CA GLY A 105 -3.00 10.49 -9.74
C GLY A 105 -3.40 9.94 -8.36
N LEU A 106 -4.64 10.19 -7.97
CA LEU A 106 -5.18 9.69 -6.70
C LEU A 106 -5.62 8.23 -6.89
N MET A 107 -4.70 7.31 -6.59
CA MET A 107 -4.86 5.87 -6.80
C MET A 107 -4.42 5.09 -5.56
N LEU A 108 -5.22 4.12 -5.14
CA LEU A 108 -4.99 3.31 -3.94
C LEU A 108 -5.02 1.81 -4.30
N ALA A 109 -4.03 1.07 -3.81
CA ALA A 109 -4.04 -0.38 -3.84
C ALA A 109 -4.55 -0.94 -2.52
N CYS A 110 -5.35 -2.00 -2.56
CA CYS A 110 -5.95 -2.66 -1.40
C CYS A 110 -5.74 -4.18 -1.51
N GLY A 111 -5.09 -4.78 -0.53
CA GLY A 111 -4.89 -6.23 -0.43
C GLY A 111 -5.84 -6.88 0.57
N SER A 112 -6.50 -7.97 0.18
CA SER A 112 -7.54 -8.62 0.97
C SER A 112 -7.26 -10.09 1.25
N SER A 113 -7.83 -10.57 2.37
CA SER A 113 -7.88 -11.97 2.77
C SER A 113 -8.73 -12.83 1.83
N ASP A 114 -9.48 -12.25 0.89
CA ASP A 114 -10.16 -13.01 -0.18
C ASP A 114 -9.19 -13.45 -1.31
N GLY A 115 -7.90 -13.13 -1.16
CA GLY A 115 -6.86 -13.44 -2.15
C GLY A 115 -6.83 -12.45 -3.32
N ALA A 116 -7.72 -11.46 -3.35
CA ALA A 116 -7.75 -10.44 -4.39
C ALA A 116 -7.02 -9.16 -3.97
N VAL A 117 -6.67 -8.38 -4.97
CA VAL A 117 -6.15 -7.01 -4.83
C VAL A 117 -7.05 -6.09 -5.64
N SER A 118 -7.55 -5.01 -5.06
CA SER A 118 -8.28 -3.98 -5.80
C SER A 118 -7.46 -2.71 -5.93
N ILE A 119 -7.45 -2.11 -7.11
CA ILE A 119 -6.90 -0.79 -7.36
C ILE A 119 -8.07 0.16 -7.61
N VAL A 120 -8.20 1.19 -6.78
CA VAL A 120 -9.22 2.24 -6.94
C VAL A 120 -8.56 3.55 -7.35
N SER A 121 -9.14 4.27 -8.30
CA SER A 121 -8.61 5.54 -8.77
C SER A 121 -9.72 6.49 -9.21
N THR A 122 -9.44 7.80 -9.18
CA THR A 122 -10.35 8.82 -9.69
C THR A 122 -9.66 9.68 -10.75
N SER A 123 -10.44 10.10 -11.75
CA SER A 123 -10.02 11.06 -12.77
C SER A 123 -10.17 12.52 -12.30
N GLY A 124 -10.66 12.75 -11.09
CA GLY A 124 -10.82 14.08 -10.48
C GLY A 124 -12.18 14.74 -10.72
N ASP A 125 -13.07 14.11 -11.48
CA ASP A 125 -14.47 14.53 -11.69
C ASP A 125 -15.42 14.08 -10.56
N GLY A 126 -14.87 13.42 -9.54
CA GLY A 126 -15.62 12.84 -8.43
C GLY A 126 -16.07 11.40 -8.67
N SER A 127 -15.86 10.84 -9.87
CA SER A 127 -16.09 9.43 -10.13
C SER A 127 -14.89 8.58 -9.69
N TRP A 128 -15.17 7.39 -9.16
CA TRP A 128 -14.17 6.41 -8.79
C TRP A 128 -14.33 5.15 -9.62
N GLU A 129 -13.22 4.68 -10.16
CA GLU A 129 -13.11 3.42 -10.88
C GLU A 129 -12.37 2.41 -10.00
N SER A 130 -12.72 1.14 -10.18
CA SER A 130 -12.11 0.04 -9.44
C SER A 130 -11.75 -1.10 -10.39
N GLN A 131 -10.48 -1.53 -10.33
CA GLN A 131 -9.99 -2.72 -11.00
C GLN A 131 -9.65 -3.79 -9.96
N LYS A 132 -10.34 -4.93 -9.99
CA LYS A 132 -10.10 -6.05 -9.08
C LYS A 132 -9.28 -7.14 -9.77
N ILE A 133 -8.14 -7.49 -9.20
CA ILE A 133 -7.30 -8.63 -9.55
C ILE A 133 -7.74 -9.80 -8.69
N ASN A 134 -8.55 -10.69 -9.24
CA ASN A 134 -9.00 -11.89 -8.53
C ASN A 134 -7.88 -12.92 -8.48
N ASN A 135 -7.80 -13.68 -7.38
CA ASN A 135 -6.79 -14.72 -7.16
C ASN A 135 -5.34 -14.20 -7.32
N ALA A 136 -5.08 -12.97 -6.87
CA ALA A 136 -3.73 -12.44 -6.81
C ALA A 136 -2.83 -13.34 -5.94
N HIS A 137 -3.36 -13.83 -4.82
CA HIS A 137 -2.76 -14.86 -3.98
C HIS A 137 -3.78 -15.98 -3.72
N THR A 138 -3.32 -17.23 -3.62
CA THR A 138 -4.22 -18.40 -3.55
C THR A 138 -5.07 -18.44 -2.28
N ILE A 139 -4.53 -17.94 -1.16
CA ILE A 139 -5.18 -18.01 0.16
C ILE A 139 -5.62 -16.62 0.64
N GLY A 140 -4.77 -15.61 0.49
CA GLY A 140 -5.02 -14.26 0.99
C GLY A 140 -3.84 -13.34 0.70
N CYS A 141 -4.10 -12.04 0.54
CA CYS A 141 -3.10 -11.00 0.41
C CYS A 141 -2.98 -10.24 1.75
N ASN A 142 -1.77 -10.16 2.30
CA ASN A 142 -1.51 -9.51 3.58
C ASN A 142 -0.98 -8.09 3.41
N ALA A 143 -0.18 -7.85 2.37
CA ALA A 143 0.50 -6.58 2.20
C ALA A 143 0.59 -6.15 0.74
N VAL A 144 0.51 -4.84 0.53
CA VAL A 144 0.66 -4.18 -0.77
C VAL A 144 1.59 -2.98 -0.64
N SER A 145 2.50 -2.80 -1.60
CA SER A 145 3.40 -1.65 -1.62
C SER A 145 3.69 -1.20 -3.05
N TRP A 146 3.54 0.09 -3.32
CA TRP A 146 3.79 0.64 -4.64
C TRP A 146 5.28 0.78 -4.95
N ALA A 147 5.64 0.49 -6.20
CA ALA A 147 6.95 0.88 -6.71
C ALA A 147 7.04 2.41 -6.81
N PRO A 148 8.23 3.01 -6.63
CA PRO A 148 8.43 4.42 -6.88
C PRO A 148 8.10 4.78 -8.33
N ALA A 149 7.64 6.02 -8.56
CA ALA A 149 7.38 6.50 -9.91
C ALA A 149 8.68 6.51 -10.73
N GLN A 150 8.71 5.73 -11.81
CA GLN A 150 9.80 5.74 -12.77
C GLN A 150 9.31 6.41 -14.06
N THR A 151 10.02 7.46 -14.48
CA THR A 151 9.85 8.03 -15.81
C THR A 151 10.67 7.20 -16.80
N LYS A 152 10.10 6.93 -17.98
CA LYS A 152 10.81 6.23 -19.06
C LYS A 152 12.12 6.98 -19.37
N THR A 153 13.22 6.25 -19.53
CA THR A 153 14.48 6.86 -19.96
C THR A 153 14.37 7.34 -21.40
N ALA A 154 15.21 8.28 -21.84
CA ALA A 154 15.18 8.83 -23.20
C ALA A 154 15.29 7.76 -24.31
N ALA A 155 15.88 6.60 -24.02
CA ALA A 155 15.98 5.46 -24.93
C ALA A 155 14.65 4.68 -25.09
N GLU A 156 13.72 4.79 -24.14
CA GLU A 156 12.40 4.14 -24.13
C GLU A 156 11.28 5.04 -24.67
N ILE A 157 11.60 6.28 -25.05
CA ILE A 157 10.66 7.29 -25.61
C ILE A 157 10.28 6.97 -27.07
N SER A 158 10.82 5.91 -27.68
CA SER A 158 10.55 5.57 -29.08
C SER A 158 9.15 5.04 -29.40
N SER A 159 8.25 4.91 -28.40
CA SER A 159 6.86 4.48 -28.61
C SER A 159 5.90 5.43 -27.89
N GLU A 160 4.86 5.86 -28.62
CA GLU A 160 3.84 6.82 -28.21
C GLU A 160 3.31 6.61 -26.77
N ASP A 161 3.08 7.74 -26.11
CA ASP A 161 2.60 7.95 -24.74
C ASP A 161 3.68 7.90 -23.63
N PRO A 162 4.10 9.08 -23.08
CA PRO A 162 5.08 9.20 -22.00
C PRO A 162 4.48 8.85 -20.62
N LYS A 163 3.64 7.82 -20.54
CA LYS A 163 3.06 7.37 -19.27
C LYS A 163 4.07 6.57 -18.46
N ALA A 164 4.16 6.92 -17.18
CA ALA A 164 5.05 6.28 -16.21
C ALA A 164 4.69 4.79 -16.02
N LEU A 165 5.70 3.97 -15.77
CA LEU A 165 5.52 2.53 -15.56
C LEU A 165 4.96 2.27 -14.17
N LYS A 166 3.67 1.90 -14.11
CA LYS A 166 2.98 1.61 -12.85
C LYS A 166 3.26 0.16 -12.43
N ARG A 167 3.87 0.00 -11.26
CA ARG A 167 4.12 -1.30 -10.62
C ARG A 167 3.83 -1.24 -9.14
N PHE A 168 3.46 -2.39 -8.58
CA PHE A 168 3.40 -2.60 -7.13
C PHE A 168 3.75 -4.04 -6.80
N VAL A 169 4.09 -4.29 -5.55
CA VAL A 169 4.40 -5.61 -5.01
C VAL A 169 3.36 -6.01 -3.98
N THR A 170 3.06 -7.31 -3.92
CA THR A 170 2.17 -7.89 -2.92
C THR A 170 2.80 -9.09 -2.24
N GLY A 171 2.45 -9.29 -0.97
CA GLY A 171 2.83 -10.46 -0.18
C GLY A 171 1.58 -11.18 0.33
N GLY A 172 1.57 -12.52 0.25
CA GLY A 172 0.40 -13.31 0.59
C GLY A 172 0.64 -14.53 1.46
N CYS A 173 -0.47 -15.17 1.83
CA CYS A 173 -0.53 -16.40 2.62
C CYS A 173 -0.13 -17.66 1.82
N ASP A 174 0.22 -17.51 0.54
CA ASP A 174 0.78 -18.57 -0.31
C ASP A 174 2.32 -18.57 -0.30
N ASN A 175 2.94 -17.80 0.60
CA ASN A 175 4.38 -17.65 0.79
C ASN A 175 5.09 -16.87 -0.34
N LEU A 176 4.31 -16.28 -1.25
CA LEU A 176 4.83 -15.61 -2.42
C LEU A 176 4.90 -14.10 -2.21
N VAL A 177 5.91 -13.52 -2.83
CA VAL A 177 5.95 -12.10 -3.15
C VAL A 177 5.70 -11.99 -4.65
N LYS A 178 4.74 -11.16 -5.07
CA LYS A 178 4.37 -11.01 -6.49
C LYS A 178 4.47 -9.57 -6.93
N ILE A 179 5.03 -9.34 -8.12
CA ILE A 179 5.14 -8.02 -8.72
C ILE A 179 4.09 -7.90 -9.82
N TRP A 180 3.36 -6.81 -9.79
CA TRP A 180 2.29 -6.50 -10.73
C TRP A 180 2.66 -5.29 -11.57
N LYS A 181 2.31 -5.33 -12.85
CA LYS A 181 2.51 -4.24 -13.81
C LYS A 181 1.20 -3.90 -14.49
N PHE A 182 0.93 -2.61 -14.67
CA PHE A 182 -0.21 -2.18 -15.48
C PHE A 182 0.12 -2.32 -16.97
N SER A 183 -0.71 -3.06 -17.70
CA SER A 183 -0.66 -3.17 -19.16
C SER A 183 -1.63 -2.17 -19.77
N GLU A 184 -1.10 -1.09 -20.35
CA GLU A 184 -1.89 -0.07 -21.06
C GLU A 184 -2.63 -0.66 -22.27
N ALA A 185 -2.02 -1.63 -22.96
CA ALA A 185 -2.64 -2.29 -24.12
C ALA A 185 -3.91 -3.07 -23.77
N GLU A 186 -3.97 -3.62 -22.56
CA GLU A 186 -5.08 -4.44 -22.08
C GLU A 186 -5.92 -3.73 -21.00
N SER A 187 -5.53 -2.51 -20.63
CA SER A 187 -6.07 -1.72 -19.51
C SER A 187 -6.25 -2.55 -18.23
N LYS A 188 -5.28 -3.41 -17.91
CA LYS A 188 -5.36 -4.33 -16.76
C LYS A 188 -4.01 -4.55 -16.10
N TRP A 189 -4.07 -4.96 -14.85
CA TRP A 189 -2.90 -5.40 -14.10
C TRP A 189 -2.57 -6.85 -14.42
N VAL A 190 -1.29 -7.12 -14.68
CA VAL A 190 -0.75 -8.45 -14.96
C VAL A 190 0.35 -8.80 -13.97
N GLU A 191 0.43 -10.06 -13.58
CA GLU A 191 1.54 -10.60 -12.80
C GLU A 191 2.80 -10.57 -13.69
N GLU A 192 3.81 -9.79 -13.28
CA GLU A 192 5.08 -9.67 -13.99
C GLU A 192 6.10 -10.66 -13.43
N HIS A 193 6.17 -10.82 -12.10
CA HIS A 193 7.09 -11.73 -11.44
C HIS A 193 6.44 -12.44 -10.25
N LYS A 194 6.87 -13.69 -10.06
CA LYS A 194 6.57 -14.51 -8.88
C LYS A 194 7.88 -14.81 -8.17
N LEU A 195 8.02 -14.28 -6.95
CA LEU A 195 9.23 -14.35 -6.15
C LEU A 195 9.03 -15.38 -5.03
N GLU A 196 9.75 -16.50 -5.12
CA GLU A 196 9.58 -17.65 -4.24
C GLU A 196 10.84 -17.85 -3.37
N ALA A 197 10.74 -17.54 -2.08
CA ALA A 197 11.83 -17.80 -1.13
C ALA A 197 11.36 -18.03 0.30
N HIS A 198 10.23 -17.42 0.69
CA HIS A 198 9.62 -17.66 1.99
C HIS A 198 9.00 -19.07 2.08
N SER A 199 9.02 -19.63 3.28
CA SER A 199 8.48 -20.98 3.55
C SER A 199 7.16 -20.96 4.33
N ASP A 200 6.68 -19.77 4.69
CA ASP A 200 5.42 -19.53 5.40
C ASP A 200 4.88 -18.13 5.01
N TRP A 201 3.72 -17.75 5.53
CA TRP A 201 2.96 -16.56 5.11
C TRP A 201 3.82 -15.30 5.11
N VAL A 202 3.81 -14.58 3.99
CA VAL A 202 4.42 -13.25 3.91
C VAL A 202 3.53 -12.28 4.67
N ARG A 203 4.09 -11.62 5.69
CA ARG A 203 3.37 -10.70 6.58
C ARG A 203 3.37 -9.29 6.02
N ASP A 204 4.51 -8.84 5.50
CA ASP A 204 4.64 -7.50 4.94
C ASP A 204 5.62 -7.45 3.77
N VAL A 205 5.41 -6.50 2.87
CA VAL A 205 6.28 -6.19 1.74
C VAL A 205 6.41 -4.68 1.59
N ALA A 206 7.63 -4.20 1.36
CA ALA A 206 7.91 -2.78 1.17
C ALA A 206 8.86 -2.57 -0.01
N TRP A 207 8.41 -1.86 -1.03
CA TRP A 207 9.26 -1.43 -2.14
C TRP A 207 10.06 -0.20 -1.70
N ALA A 208 11.38 -0.27 -1.82
CA ALA A 208 12.24 0.84 -1.44
C ALA A 208 11.99 2.06 -2.33
N PRO A 209 11.90 3.28 -1.76
CA PRO A 209 11.93 4.49 -2.56
C PRO A 209 13.29 4.58 -3.26
N SER A 210 13.32 4.77 -4.58
CA SER A 210 14.58 4.86 -5.33
C SER A 210 15.10 6.31 -5.36
N PRO A 211 16.29 6.62 -4.82
CA PRO A 211 16.78 7.99 -4.70
C PRO A 211 17.43 8.57 -5.99
N GLY A 212 17.30 7.97 -7.16
CA GLY A 212 17.87 8.55 -8.39
C GLY A 212 17.94 7.65 -9.63
N LEU A 213 18.48 8.22 -10.71
CA LEU A 213 18.39 7.79 -12.12
C LEU A 213 19.03 6.45 -12.50
N GLU A 214 19.77 5.75 -11.63
CA GLU A 214 20.45 4.48 -11.99
C GLU A 214 20.50 3.44 -10.86
N ALA A 215 19.66 3.54 -9.83
CA ALA A 215 19.76 2.69 -8.65
C ALA A 215 18.89 1.43 -8.76
N GLN A 216 19.54 0.27 -8.58
CA GLN A 216 18.94 -1.03 -8.27
C GLN A 216 17.61 -0.91 -7.50
N SER A 217 16.54 -1.47 -8.07
CA SER A 217 15.26 -1.60 -7.39
C SER A 217 15.37 -2.64 -6.28
N THR A 218 14.88 -2.28 -5.09
CA THR A 218 14.95 -3.13 -3.91
C THR A 218 13.57 -3.29 -3.28
N ILE A 219 13.23 -4.51 -2.87
CA ILE A 219 12.01 -4.81 -2.10
C ILE A 219 12.47 -5.54 -0.83
N ALA A 220 11.87 -5.21 0.30
CA ALA A 220 11.97 -6.00 1.52
C ALA A 220 10.68 -6.80 1.72
N SER A 221 10.79 -8.03 2.18
CA SER A 221 9.66 -8.83 2.65
C SER A 221 9.97 -9.50 3.97
N CYS A 222 8.96 -9.65 4.82
CA CYS A 222 9.07 -10.39 6.06
C CYS A 222 7.94 -11.41 6.20
N SER A 223 8.19 -12.49 6.94
CA SER A 223 7.30 -13.65 6.96
C SER A 223 7.20 -14.28 8.34
N GLN A 224 6.14 -15.08 8.50
CA GLN A 224 5.93 -16.04 9.57
C GLN A 224 7.11 -17.03 9.72
N ASP A 225 7.88 -17.25 8.66
CA ASP A 225 9.10 -18.07 8.67
C ASP A 225 10.30 -17.45 9.40
N ARG A 226 10.09 -16.27 10.02
CA ARG A 226 11.06 -15.53 10.83
C ARG A 226 12.22 -14.94 10.04
N ARG A 227 12.11 -14.86 8.71
CA ARG A 227 13.12 -14.25 7.85
C ARG A 227 12.68 -12.90 7.32
N VAL A 228 13.66 -12.02 7.17
CA VAL A 228 13.55 -10.82 6.33
C VAL A 228 14.39 -11.05 5.08
N ILE A 229 13.80 -10.88 3.91
CA ILE A 229 14.43 -11.10 2.61
C ILE A 229 14.48 -9.77 1.85
N LEU A 230 15.65 -9.47 1.28
CA LEU A 230 15.82 -8.37 0.35
C LEU A 230 15.86 -8.91 -1.07
N TRP A 231 14.98 -8.41 -1.91
CA TRP A 231 14.92 -8.69 -3.35
C TRP A 231 15.52 -7.51 -4.08
N THR A 232 16.41 -7.77 -5.03
CA THR A 232 17.09 -6.72 -5.79
C THR A 232 17.07 -7.00 -7.28
N SER A 233 16.90 -5.94 -8.07
CA SER A 233 16.94 -5.99 -9.52
C SER A 233 17.52 -4.72 -10.11
N THR A 234 18.42 -4.84 -11.08
CA THR A 234 19.00 -3.71 -11.81
C THR A 234 18.22 -3.36 -13.08
N ASN A 235 17.37 -4.27 -13.56
CA ASN A 235 16.68 -4.16 -14.85
C ASN A 235 15.17 -4.46 -14.76
N LEU A 236 14.64 -4.73 -13.57
CA LEU A 236 13.25 -5.12 -13.30
C LEU A 236 12.78 -6.40 -13.99
N THR A 237 13.65 -7.14 -14.67
CA THR A 237 13.32 -8.40 -15.35
C THR A 237 13.92 -9.61 -14.63
N SER A 238 15.02 -9.43 -13.91
CA SER A 238 15.66 -10.49 -13.11
C SER A 238 15.78 -10.04 -11.66
N TRP A 239 15.26 -10.84 -10.75
CA TRP A 239 15.27 -10.56 -9.31
C TRP A 239 16.14 -11.58 -8.57
N ASN A 240 17.11 -11.06 -7.81
CA ASN A 240 17.92 -11.86 -6.89
C ASN A 240 17.45 -11.61 -5.47
N PHE A 241 17.59 -12.58 -4.58
CA PHE A 241 17.25 -12.41 -3.18
C PHE A 241 18.41 -12.76 -2.25
N GLN A 242 18.43 -12.09 -1.11
CA GLN A 242 19.32 -12.39 0.01
C GLN A 242 18.52 -12.39 1.31
N VAL A 243 18.80 -13.36 2.19
CA VAL A 243 18.25 -13.34 3.54
C VAL A 243 19.03 -12.31 4.34
N LEU A 244 18.37 -11.21 4.73
CA LEU A 244 18.99 -10.15 5.52
C LEU A 244 19.23 -10.60 6.95
N SER A 245 18.24 -11.24 7.57
CA SER A 245 18.29 -11.71 8.95
C SER A 245 17.24 -12.78 9.19
N THR A 246 17.50 -13.63 10.18
CA THR A 246 16.55 -14.60 10.73
C THR A 246 16.39 -14.30 12.22
N PHE A 247 15.15 -14.25 12.70
CA PHE A 247 14.81 -13.87 14.07
C PHE A 247 14.26 -15.09 14.84
N ASP A 248 14.18 -14.95 16.16
CA ASP A 248 13.63 -16.01 17.03
C ASP A 248 12.09 -16.09 16.95
N ASP A 249 11.44 -15.02 16.52
CA ASP A 249 9.99 -14.89 16.39
C ASP A 249 9.56 -14.24 15.06
N VAL A 250 8.25 -14.19 14.83
CA VAL A 250 7.59 -13.65 13.64
C VAL A 250 7.87 -12.16 13.46
N ILE A 251 8.08 -11.74 12.22
CA ILE A 251 8.21 -10.35 11.84
C ILE A 251 6.91 -9.90 11.17
N TRP A 252 6.28 -8.87 11.74
CA TRP A 252 4.97 -8.38 11.34
C TRP A 252 5.02 -7.29 10.29
N HIS A 253 6.04 -6.41 10.34
CA HIS A 253 6.13 -5.24 9.48
C HIS A 253 7.57 -4.96 9.04
N VAL A 254 7.70 -4.43 7.82
CA VAL A 254 8.94 -3.86 7.29
C VAL A 254 8.67 -2.51 6.65
N SER A 255 9.56 -1.55 6.85
CA SER A 255 9.43 -0.23 6.25
C SER A 255 10.81 0.33 5.90
N TRP A 256 10.86 1.11 4.83
CA TRP A 256 12.09 1.78 4.39
C TRP A 256 12.13 3.19 4.93
N SER A 257 13.33 3.64 5.30
CA SER A 257 13.55 5.08 5.52
C SER A 257 13.39 5.84 4.20
N VAL A 258 12.85 7.05 4.29
CA VAL A 258 12.75 8.02 3.20
C VAL A 258 13.93 9.01 3.17
N THR A 259 14.94 8.81 4.03
CA THR A 259 16.14 9.64 4.16
C THR A 259 17.34 9.14 3.38
#